data_AF-A0A376ZHQ6-F1
#
_entry.id   AF-A0A376ZHQ6-F1
#
_cell.length_a   1.000
_cell.length_b   1.000
_cell.length_c   1.000
_cell.angle_alpha   90.00
_cell.angle_beta   90.00
_cell.angle_gamma   90.00
#
_symmetry.space_group_name_H-M   'P 1'
#
loop_
_entity.id
_entity.type
_entity.pdbx_description
1 polymer ?
#
loop_
_entity_poly.entity_id
_entity_poly.type
_entity_poly.pdbx_seq_one_letter_code
_entity_poly.pdbx_strand_id
1 'polypeptide(L)'
;MIGGFAALTMLTKNSFLDEVRKQYVVTARAKGVSEKNILWKHVFRNAMLLVIAGFPATFISMFFTGSLLIEVMFSLNGLGLLGYEATVSRDYPVMFGTLYIFTLIGLLLNIVSDISYTLVDPRIDFEGR
;
A
#
# COMPACT_ATOMS: atom_id res chain seq x y z
N MET A 1 -12.86 -7.40 4.13
CA MET A 1 -12.92 -5.99 3.67
C MET A 1 -13.15 -5.01 4.82
N ILE A 2 -14.16 -5.18 5.69
CA ILE A 2 -14.42 -4.27 6.84
C ILE A 2 -13.26 -4.24 7.86
N GLY A 3 -12.64 -5.40 8.16
CA GLY A 3 -11.50 -5.48 9.08
C GLY A 3 -10.26 -4.71 8.60
N GLY A 4 -9.97 -4.71 7.31
CA GLY A 4 -8.85 -3.96 6.72
C GLY A 4 -9.06 -2.45 6.82
N PHE A 5 -10.28 -1.98 6.58
CA PHE A 5 -10.64 -0.58 6.74
C PHE A 5 -10.58 -0.13 8.21
N ALA A 6 -11.06 -0.97 9.14
CA ALA A 6 -10.97 -0.70 10.57
C ALA A 6 -9.51 -0.63 11.05
N ALA A 7 -8.66 -1.56 10.60
CA ALA A 7 -7.24 -1.56 10.91
C ALA A 7 -6.53 -0.32 10.36
N LEU A 8 -6.81 0.07 9.11
CA LEU A 8 -6.26 1.29 8.50
C LEU A 8 -6.70 2.56 9.25
N THR A 9 -7.96 2.62 9.67
CA THR A 9 -8.51 3.73 10.45
C THR A 9 -7.82 3.83 11.82
N MET A 10 -7.64 2.71 12.51
CA MET A 10 -6.91 2.66 13.79
C MET A 10 -5.44 3.05 13.61
N LEU A 11 -4.76 2.54 12.58
CA LEU A 11 -3.38 2.89 12.25
C LEU A 11 -3.23 4.39 11.97
N THR A 12 -4.15 4.95 11.19
CA THR A 12 -4.16 6.39 10.90
C THR A 12 -4.37 7.18 12.19
N LYS A 13 -5.36 6.82 13.01
CA LYS A 13 -5.62 7.50 14.29
C LYS A 13 -4.41 7.45 15.22
N ASN A 14 -3.77 6.29 15.36
CA ASN A 14 -2.60 6.11 16.21
C ASN A 14 -1.42 6.92 15.70
N SER A 15 -1.15 6.90 14.39
CA SER A 15 -0.09 7.68 13.77
C SER A 15 -0.27 9.18 14.03
N PHE A 16 -1.49 9.70 13.94
CA PHE A 16 -1.77 11.10 14.27
C PHE A 16 -1.57 11.40 15.76
N LEU A 17 -1.97 10.50 16.66
CA LEU A 17 -1.77 10.69 18.11
C LEU A 17 -0.29 10.70 18.50
N ASP A 18 0.51 9.84 17.89
CA ASP A 18 1.95 9.79 18.12
C ASP A 18 2.65 11.06 17.60
N GLU A 19 2.25 11.54 16.43
CA GLU A 19 2.84 12.72 15.79
C GLU A 19 2.49 14.02 16.53
N VAL A 20 1.30 14.12 17.15
CA VAL A 20 0.90 15.26 17.99
C VAL A 20 1.70 15.34 19.29
N ARG A 21 2.19 14.21 19.82
CA ARG A 21 2.94 14.15 21.10
C ARG A 21 4.43 14.46 20.95
N LYS A 22 4.94 14.62 19.72
CA LYS A 22 6.36 14.87 19.46
C LYS A 22 6.78 16.30 19.82
N GLN A 23 8.05 16.45 20.22
CA GLN A 23 8.62 17.72 20.70
C GLN A 23 8.52 18.86 19.67
N TYR A 24 8.61 18.59 18.37
CA TYR A 24 8.49 19.64 17.34
C TYR A 24 7.09 20.30 17.33
N VAL A 25 6.03 19.59 17.74
CA VAL A 25 4.67 20.16 17.87
C VAL A 25 4.60 21.11 19.06
N VAL A 26 5.21 20.72 20.19
CA VAL A 26 5.29 21.56 21.39
C VAL A 26 6.08 22.84 21.11
N THR A 27 7.20 22.74 20.39
CA THR A 27 7.98 23.91 19.97
C THR A 27 7.21 24.80 18.99
N ALA A 28 6.48 24.22 18.03
CA ALA A 28 5.66 24.99 17.09
C ALA A 28 4.52 25.74 17.81
N ARG A 29 3.90 25.11 18.81
CA ARG A 29 2.89 25.74 19.67
C ARG A 29 3.51 26.87 20.51
N ALA A 30 4.71 26.67 21.07
CA ALA A 30 5.44 27.71 21.82
C ALA A 30 5.84 28.91 20.94
N LYS A 31 6.04 28.70 19.63
CA LYS A 31 6.27 29.76 18.64
C LYS A 31 5.01 30.52 18.22
N GLY A 32 3.82 30.16 18.74
CA GLY A 32 2.56 30.83 18.41
C GLY A 32 1.97 30.47 17.04
N VAL A 33 2.41 29.36 16.43
CA VAL A 33 1.83 28.89 15.17
C VAL A 33 0.40 28.41 15.40
N SER A 34 -0.53 28.78 14.51
CA SER A 34 -1.93 28.35 14.60
C SER A 34 -2.06 26.83 14.56
N GLU A 35 -2.91 26.25 15.41
CA GLU A 35 -3.09 24.79 15.49
C GLU A 35 -3.49 24.17 14.14
N LYS A 36 -4.24 24.90 13.33
CA LYS A 36 -4.65 24.48 11.99
C LYS A 36 -3.44 24.29 11.05
N ASN A 37 -2.44 25.17 11.14
CA ASN A 37 -1.21 25.06 10.35
C ASN A 37 -0.31 23.93 10.87
N ILE A 38 -0.23 23.73 12.18
CA ILE A 38 0.52 22.62 12.78
C ILE A 38 -0.08 21.28 12.35
N LEU A 39 -1.42 21.16 12.40
CA LEU A 39 -2.13 19.94 12.00
C LEU A 39 -1.90 19.62 10.52
N TRP A 40 -2.18 20.55 9.61
CA TRP A 40 -2.11 20.29 8.17
C TRP A 40 -0.70 20.20 7.61
N LYS A 41 0.24 21.01 8.12
CA LYS A 41 1.58 21.16 7.52
C LYS A 41 2.65 20.30 8.19
N HIS A 42 2.49 19.97 9.47
CA HIS A 42 3.47 19.19 10.23
C HIS A 42 2.93 17.79 10.58
N VAL A 43 1.82 17.72 11.31
CA VAL A 43 1.26 16.46 11.80
C VAL A 43 0.75 15.60 10.65
N PHE A 44 -0.08 16.15 9.76
CA PHE A 44 -0.69 15.42 8.65
C PHE A 44 0.37 14.89 7.67
N ARG A 45 1.34 15.74 7.30
CA ARG A 45 2.41 15.34 6.37
C ARG A 45 3.24 14.18 6.91
N ASN A 46 3.56 14.17 8.21
CA ASN A 46 4.32 13.08 8.82
C ASN A 46 3.46 11.85 9.14
N ALA A 47 2.25 12.03 9.66
CA ALA A 47 1.38 10.92 10.06
C ALA A 47 0.87 10.14 8.84
N MET A 48 0.68 10.81 7.70
CA MET A 48 0.30 10.13 6.46
C MET A 48 1.42 9.29 5.85
N LEU A 49 2.68 9.47 6.24
CA LEU A 49 3.78 8.66 5.70
C LEU A 49 3.56 7.17 5.97
N LEU A 50 3.09 6.81 7.17
CA LEU A 50 2.79 5.42 7.50
C LEU A 50 1.67 4.84 6.63
N VAL A 51 0.65 5.65 6.33
CA VAL A 51 -0.50 5.24 5.51
C VAL A 51 -0.09 5.11 4.05
N ILE A 52 0.64 6.09 3.52
CA ILE A 52 1.16 6.09 2.16
C ILE A 52 2.12 4.91 1.98
N ALA A 53 3.05 4.69 2.91
CA ALA A 53 4.04 3.61 2.92
C ALA A 53 3.43 2.19 2.91
N GLY A 54 2.18 2.02 3.36
CA GLY A 54 1.49 0.73 3.33
C GLY A 54 0.49 0.56 2.19
N PHE A 55 0.10 1.66 1.54
CA PHE A 55 -1.02 1.68 0.60
C PHE A 55 -0.75 0.90 -0.70
N PRO A 56 0.36 1.13 -1.43
CA PRO A 56 0.66 0.40 -2.68
C PRO A 56 0.68 -1.12 -2.52
N ALA A 57 1.41 -1.64 -1.53
CA ALA A 57 1.51 -3.09 -1.30
C ALA A 57 0.15 -3.72 -0.99
N THR A 58 -0.61 -3.04 -0.12
CA THR A 58 -1.97 -3.47 0.25
C THR A 58 -2.92 -3.42 -0.95
N PHE A 59 -2.85 -2.37 -1.76
CA PHE A 59 -3.67 -2.21 -2.96
C PHE A 59 -3.38 -3.30 -4.00
N ILE A 60 -2.09 -3.56 -4.29
CA ILE A 60 -1.68 -4.62 -5.22
C ILE A 60 -2.18 -5.99 -4.75
N SER A 61 -1.98 -6.33 -3.47
CA SER A 61 -2.43 -7.62 -2.92
C SER A 61 -3.95 -7.82 -3.00
N MET A 62 -4.72 -6.76 -2.70
CA MET A 62 -6.17 -6.80 -2.76
C MET A 62 -6.67 -6.90 -4.20
N PHE A 63 -6.03 -6.19 -5.13
CA PHE A 63 -6.38 -6.23 -6.54
C PHE A 63 -6.15 -7.63 -7.14
N PHE A 64 -4.98 -8.24 -6.90
CA PHE A 64 -4.69 -9.59 -7.41
C PHE A 64 -5.61 -10.65 -6.84
N THR A 65 -5.77 -10.67 -5.51
CA THR A 65 -6.62 -11.67 -4.84
C THR A 65 -8.09 -11.49 -5.21
N GLY A 66 -8.54 -10.24 -5.32
CA GLY A 66 -9.90 -9.90 -5.71
C GLY A 66 -10.19 -10.25 -7.17
N SER A 67 -9.28 -9.93 -8.09
CA SER A 67 -9.44 -10.22 -9.53
C SER A 67 -9.57 -11.72 -9.77
N LEU A 68 -8.71 -12.53 -9.14
CA LEU A 68 -8.76 -13.99 -9.29
C LEU A 68 -10.10 -14.55 -8.81
N LEU A 69 -10.59 -14.14 -7.63
CA LEU A 69 -11.88 -14.60 -7.12
C LEU A 69 -13.03 -14.19 -8.04
N ILE A 70 -13.03 -12.97 -8.56
CA ILE A 70 -14.06 -12.49 -9.48
C ILE A 70 -14.00 -13.29 -10.80
N GLU A 71 -12.81 -13.52 -11.35
CA GLU A 71 -12.62 -14.30 -12.58
C GLU A 71 -13.16 -15.73 -12.41
N VAL A 72 -12.85 -16.39 -11.30
CA VAL A 72 -13.30 -17.76 -11.02
C VAL A 72 -14.81 -17.81 -10.76
N MET A 73 -15.36 -16.90 -9.95
CA MET A 73 -16.78 -16.93 -9.60
C MET A 73 -17.70 -16.57 -10.79
N PHE A 74 -17.28 -15.62 -11.62
CA PHE A 74 -18.06 -15.16 -12.76
C PHE A 74 -17.66 -15.84 -14.08
N SER A 75 -16.71 -16.80 -14.05
CA SER A 75 -16.19 -17.50 -15.23
C SER A 75 -15.73 -16.54 -16.33
N LEU A 76 -15.05 -15.46 -15.92
CA LEU A 76 -14.50 -14.48 -16.85
C LEU A 76 -13.16 -15.00 -17.39
N ASN A 77 -12.97 -14.88 -18.70
CA ASN A 77 -11.72 -15.27 -19.36
C ASN A 77 -10.58 -14.34 -18.93
N GLY A 78 -9.79 -14.77 -17.95
CA GLY A 78 -8.65 -14.04 -17.41
C GLY A 78 -7.49 -14.94 -17.03
N LEU A 79 -6.33 -14.33 -16.75
CA LEU A 79 -5.11 -15.04 -16.40
C LEU A 79 -5.21 -15.78 -15.06
N GLY A 80 -6.03 -15.29 -14.13
CA GLY A 80 -6.28 -15.94 -12.84
C GLY A 80 -7.07 -17.23 -13.01
N LEU A 81 -8.12 -17.20 -13.81
CA LEU A 81 -8.88 -18.40 -14.17
C LEU A 81 -8.01 -19.42 -14.93
N LEU A 82 -7.24 -18.96 -15.92
CA LEU A 82 -6.34 -19.81 -16.71
C LEU A 82 -5.31 -20.55 -15.84
N GLY A 83 -4.68 -19.84 -14.89
CA GLY A 83 -3.72 -20.44 -13.96
C GLY A 83 -4.38 -21.43 -13.00
N TYR A 84 -5.60 -21.14 -12.56
CA TYR A 84 -6.39 -22.03 -11.70
C TYR A 84 -6.75 -23.33 -12.42
N GLU A 85 -7.29 -23.24 -13.65
CA GLU A 85 -7.67 -24.41 -14.45
C GLU A 85 -6.45 -25.26 -14.81
N ALA A 86 -5.34 -24.65 -15.21
CA ALA A 86 -4.09 -25.36 -15.49
C ALA A 86 -3.55 -26.14 -14.28
N THR A 87 -3.74 -25.60 -13.07
CA THR A 87 -3.37 -26.28 -11.83
C THR A 87 -4.25 -27.51 -11.57
N VAL A 88 -5.55 -27.39 -11.80
CA VAL A 88 -6.52 -28.48 -11.62
C VAL A 88 -6.33 -29.57 -12.68
N SER A 89 -6.10 -29.20 -13.93
CA SER A 89 -5.88 -30.11 -15.05
C SER A 89 -4.47 -30.71 -15.09
N ARG A 90 -3.56 -30.28 -14.20
CA ARG A 90 -2.14 -30.64 -14.15
C ARG A 90 -1.40 -30.32 -15.46
N ASP A 91 -1.81 -29.25 -16.14
CA ASP A 91 -1.10 -28.70 -17.28
C ASP A 91 0.09 -27.86 -16.79
N TYR A 92 1.21 -28.55 -16.52
CA TYR A 92 2.43 -27.91 -16.01
C TYR A 92 2.96 -26.79 -16.93
N PRO A 93 3.02 -26.94 -18.27
CA PRO A 93 3.42 -25.84 -19.15
C PRO A 93 2.62 -24.55 -18.93
N VAL A 94 1.29 -24.64 -18.90
CA VAL A 94 0.42 -23.46 -18.73
C VAL A 94 0.50 -22.93 -17.29
N MET A 95 0.59 -23.82 -16.30
CA MET A 95 0.79 -23.44 -14.89
C MET A 95 2.09 -22.64 -14.70
N PHE A 96 3.23 -23.10 -15.25
CA PHE A 96 4.48 -22.36 -15.14
C PHE A 96 4.47 -21.06 -15.94
N GLY A 97 3.82 -21.04 -17.12
CA GLY A 97 3.66 -19.83 -17.92
C GLY A 97 2.85 -18.74 -17.19
N THR A 98 1.73 -19.12 -16.58
CA THR A 98 0.91 -18.20 -15.79
C THR A 98 1.63 -17.73 -14.53
N LEU A 99 2.32 -18.61 -13.79
CA LEU A 99 3.17 -18.24 -12.66
C LEU A 99 4.27 -17.23 -13.03
N TYR A 100 4.94 -17.45 -14.17
CA TYR A 100 5.95 -16.54 -14.67
C TYR A 100 5.37 -15.14 -14.94
N ILE A 101 4.23 -15.06 -15.64
CA ILE A 101 3.55 -13.80 -15.93
C ILE A 101 3.13 -13.08 -14.64
N PHE A 102 2.54 -13.81 -13.68
CA PHE A 102 2.16 -13.25 -12.38
C PHE A 102 3.36 -12.67 -11.62
N THR A 103 4.47 -13.40 -11.61
CA THR A 103 5.69 -12.96 -10.95
C THR A 103 6.28 -11.72 -11.65
N LEU A 104 6.29 -11.70 -12.98
CA LEU A 104 6.77 -10.57 -13.76
C LEU A 104 5.94 -9.30 -13.51
N ILE A 105 4.61 -9.42 -13.54
CA ILE A 105 3.72 -8.28 -13.24
C ILE A 105 3.89 -7.84 -11.78
N GLY A 106 4.01 -8.78 -10.85
CA GLY A 106 4.28 -8.48 -9.44
C GLY A 106 5.57 -7.70 -9.26
N LEU A 107 6.65 -8.07 -9.97
CA LEU A 107 7.92 -7.36 -9.93
C LEU A 107 7.79 -5.94 -10.51
N LEU A 108 7.11 -5.79 -11.66
CA LEU A 108 6.85 -4.47 -12.25
C LEU A 108 6.05 -3.57 -11.31
N LEU A 109 5.03 -4.12 -10.64
CA LEU A 109 4.22 -3.36 -9.68
C LEU A 109 5.00 -2.99 -8.42
N ASN A 110 5.94 -3.83 -7.97
CA ASN A 110 6.85 -3.46 -6.88
C ASN A 110 7.74 -2.27 -7.31
N ILE A 111 8.30 -2.28 -8.52
CA ILE A 111 9.08 -1.13 -9.02
C ILE A 111 8.21 0.13 -9.12
N VAL A 112 6.98 0.02 -9.64
CA VAL A 112 6.04 1.14 -9.70
C VAL A 112 5.70 1.64 -8.29
N SER A 113 5.55 0.72 -7.33
CA SER A 113 5.35 1.04 -5.92
C SER A 113 6.54 1.81 -5.34
N ASP A 114 7.78 1.36 -5.59
CA ASP A 114 9.01 2.01 -5.12
C ASP A 114 9.18 3.42 -5.71
N ILE A 115 8.86 3.58 -7.00
CA ILE A 115 8.83 4.91 -7.65
C ILE A 115 7.73 5.77 -7.04
N SER A 116 6.54 5.21 -6.81
CA SER A 116 5.43 5.94 -6.20
C SER A 116 5.77 6.38 -4.77
N TYR A 117 6.49 5.55 -4.00
CA TYR A 117 7.02 5.94 -2.70
C TYR A 117 7.99 7.11 -2.80
N THR A 118 8.95 7.03 -3.72
CA THR A 118 9.95 8.09 -3.92
C THR A 118 9.32 9.42 -4.35
N LEU A 119 8.28 9.37 -5.21
CA LEU A 119 7.57 10.56 -5.68
C LEU A 119 6.70 11.20 -4.59
N VAL A 120 6.05 10.38 -3.76
CA VAL A 120 5.15 10.89 -2.71
C VAL A 120 5.95 11.35 -1.48
N ASP A 121 7.08 10.71 -1.18
CA ASP A 121 7.97 11.13 -0.09
C ASP A 121 9.43 11.31 -0.53
N PRO A 122 9.80 12.51 -1.05
CA PRO A 122 11.19 12.86 -1.36
C PRO A 122 12.06 13.13 -0.11
N ARG A 123 11.61 12.77 1.11
CA ARG A 123 12.42 12.84 2.34
C ARG A 123 12.91 11.49 2.85
N ILE A 124 12.49 10.38 2.25
CA ILE A 124 13.22 9.10 2.37
C ILE A 124 14.40 9.21 1.41
N ASP A 125 15.26 10.19 1.67
CA ASP A 125 16.60 10.18 1.13
C ASP A 125 17.31 9.01 1.81
N PHE A 126 18.08 8.27 1.02
CA PHE A 126 18.92 7.17 1.49
C PHE A 126 20.14 7.70 2.29
N GLU A 127 19.94 8.73 3.12
CA GLU A 127 20.93 9.32 4.01
C GLU A 127 20.52 9.11 5.47
N GLY A 128 20.98 7.99 6.02
CA GLY A 128 20.79 7.67 7.43
C GLY A 128 21.54 6.43 7.87
N ARG A 129 22.77 6.25 7.37
CA ARG A 129 23.81 5.49 8.05
C ARG A 129 24.74 6.47 8.72
#